data_AF-A0A922D9S6-F1
#
_entry.id   AF-A0A922D9S6-F1
#
_cell.length_a   1.000
_cell.length_b   1.000
_cell.length_c   1.000
_cell.angle_alpha   90.00
_cell.angle_beta   90.00
_cell.angle_gamma   90.00
#
_symmetry.space_group_name_H-M   'P 1'
#
loop_
_entity.id
_entity.type
_entity.pdbx_description
1 polymer ?
#
loop_
_entity_poly.entity_id
_entity_poly.type
_entity_poly.pdbx_seq_one_letter_code
_entity_poly.pdbx_strand_id
1 'polypeptide(L)'
;MPQEKLLGEVAIDIAEEDMEVLVERPPGKKAEKKRERKRKSMKGKDGEINIALTKMTEDKATSMEERRQCVLKAERERAVTFELKKKKFEVKMMLLDLSNLNAMQQEYFGAIQLKILEEWRSHSGDTSTFPSTPYGGV
;
A
#
# COMPACT_ATOMS: atom_id res chain seq x y z
N MET A 1 35.25 -46.09 58.27
CA MET A 1 35.15 -47.51 57.91
C MET A 1 33.71 -47.96 58.16
N PRO A 2 33.07 -48.58 57.15
CA PRO A 2 31.63 -48.83 57.05
C PRO A 2 31.25 -50.12 57.78
N GLN A 3 29.97 -50.33 58.14
CA GLN A 3 29.31 -51.65 58.06
C GLN A 3 27.79 -51.48 57.96
N GLU A 4 27.24 -51.83 56.80
CA GLU A 4 25.85 -52.27 56.61
C GLU A 4 25.62 -53.57 57.38
N LYS A 5 24.48 -53.71 58.07
CA LYS A 5 23.84 -55.01 58.29
C LYS A 5 22.32 -54.89 58.20
N LEU A 6 21.79 -55.77 57.36
CA LEU A 6 20.39 -56.02 57.03
C LEU A 6 19.59 -56.66 58.18
N LEU A 7 18.28 -56.44 58.10
CA LEU A 7 17.14 -57.24 58.57
C LEU A 7 16.75 -57.21 60.06
N GLY A 8 15.53 -56.72 60.29
CA GLY A 8 14.71 -56.97 61.48
C GLY A 8 13.27 -56.53 61.19
N GLU A 9 12.38 -57.50 60.98
CA GLU A 9 10.95 -57.27 60.86
C GLU A 9 10.33 -56.81 62.19
N VAL A 10 9.13 -56.23 62.08
CA VAL A 10 8.11 -56.03 63.11
C VAL A 10 8.25 -54.76 63.97
N ALA A 11 7.54 -53.71 63.56
CA ALA A 11 6.44 -53.14 64.34
C ALA A 11 5.68 -52.13 63.47
N ILE A 12 4.40 -52.42 63.25
CA ILE A 12 3.45 -51.56 62.57
C ILE A 12 3.09 -50.45 63.57
N ASP A 13 3.74 -49.28 63.46
CA ASP A 13 3.24 -48.05 64.07
C ASP A 13 2.39 -47.34 63.01
N ILE A 14 1.08 -47.54 63.10
CA ILE A 14 0.06 -46.80 62.34
C ILE A 14 0.13 -45.34 62.82
N ALA A 15 0.96 -44.54 62.16
CA ALA A 15 0.70 -43.11 62.05
C ALA A 15 -0.31 -42.97 60.91
N GLU A 16 -1.58 -43.01 61.26
CA GLU A 16 -2.71 -42.61 60.42
C GLU A 16 -2.54 -41.10 60.13
N GLU A 17 -1.64 -40.77 59.21
CA GLU A 17 -1.64 -39.45 58.57
C GLU A 17 -2.92 -39.39 57.76
N ASP A 18 -3.94 -38.77 58.36
CA ASP A 18 -5.14 -38.30 57.70
C ASP A 18 -4.75 -37.58 56.41
N MET A 19 -4.77 -38.29 55.27
CA MET A 19 -4.88 -37.66 53.96
C MET A 19 -6.25 -37.01 53.91
N GLU A 20 -6.37 -35.81 54.48
CA GLU A 20 -7.46 -34.89 54.25
C GLU A 20 -7.45 -34.56 52.75
N VAL A 21 -8.17 -35.37 51.98
CA VAL A 21 -8.56 -35.02 50.63
C VAL A 21 -9.41 -33.76 50.76
N LEU A 22 -8.79 -32.60 50.53
CA LEU A 22 -9.48 -31.33 50.41
C LEU A 22 -10.42 -31.42 49.19
N VAL A 23 -11.58 -32.03 49.37
CA VAL A 23 -12.69 -31.94 48.44
C VAL A 23 -13.21 -30.52 48.59
N GLU A 24 -12.64 -29.60 47.81
CA GLU A 24 -13.06 -28.20 47.77
C GLU A 24 -14.59 -28.18 47.54
N ARG A 25 -15.32 -27.56 48.49
CA ARG A 25 -16.77 -27.48 48.39
C ARG A 25 -17.15 -26.77 47.08
N PRO A 26 -18.10 -27.29 46.31
CA PRO A 26 -18.45 -26.71 45.03
C PRO A 26 -18.89 -25.24 45.21
N PRO A 27 -18.47 -24.35 44.29
CA PRO A 27 -18.71 -22.93 44.44
C PRO A 27 -20.22 -22.62 44.49
N GLY A 28 -20.64 -21.89 45.52
CA GLY A 28 -22.05 -21.55 45.69
C GLY A 28 -22.60 -20.66 44.57
N LYS A 29 -23.93 -20.65 44.42
CA LYS A 29 -24.67 -19.90 43.38
C LYS A 29 -24.23 -18.43 43.22
N LYS A 30 -23.86 -17.74 44.32
CA LYS A 30 -23.36 -16.36 44.27
C LYS A 30 -21.96 -16.25 43.66
N ALA A 31 -21.07 -17.19 43.95
CA ALA A 31 -19.72 -17.24 43.40
C ALA A 31 -19.77 -17.57 41.91
N GLU A 32 -20.63 -18.52 41.51
CA GLU A 32 -20.86 -18.86 40.11
C GLU A 32 -21.43 -17.67 39.32
N LYS A 33 -22.47 -17.00 39.83
CA LYS A 33 -23.05 -15.80 39.21
C LYS A 33 -22.03 -14.65 39.09
N LYS A 34 -21.13 -14.48 40.06
CA LYS A 34 -20.03 -13.50 40.00
C LYS A 34 -19.00 -13.90 38.92
N ARG A 35 -18.67 -15.18 38.81
CA ARG A 35 -17.77 -15.72 37.77
C ARG A 35 -18.36 -15.56 36.37
N GLU A 36 -19.66 -15.83 36.22
CA GLU A 36 -20.39 -15.65 34.96
C GLU A 36 -20.48 -14.18 34.55
N ARG A 37 -20.79 -13.28 35.49
CA ARG A 37 -20.78 -11.82 35.23
C ARG A 37 -19.40 -11.33 34.79
N LYS A 38 -18.32 -11.77 35.43
CA LYS A 38 -16.94 -11.46 35.00
C LYS A 38 -16.65 -12.01 33.61
N ARG A 39 -17.04 -13.26 33.31
CA ARG A 39 -16.90 -13.85 31.97
C ARG A 39 -17.65 -13.07 30.89
N LYS A 40 -18.89 -12.64 31.15
CA LYS A 40 -19.69 -11.83 30.20
C LYS A 40 -19.12 -10.42 30.03
N SER A 41 -18.63 -9.82 31.11
CA SER A 41 -17.94 -8.52 31.10
C SER A 41 -16.63 -8.56 30.30
N MET A 42 -15.94 -9.70 30.29
CA MET A 42 -14.71 -9.93 29.51
C MET A 42 -14.97 -10.46 28.10
N LYS A 43 -16.23 -10.73 27.73
CA LYS A 43 -16.58 -11.20 26.38
C LYS A 43 -16.53 -9.98 25.46
N GLY A 44 -15.34 -9.71 24.95
CA GLY A 44 -14.98 -8.52 24.19
C GLY A 44 -15.63 -8.49 22.80
N LYS A 45 -15.86 -7.27 22.32
CA LYS A 45 -16.31 -6.96 20.96
C LYS A 45 -15.16 -7.05 19.94
N ASP A 46 -14.21 -7.94 20.17
CA ASP A 46 -12.93 -7.97 19.44
C ASP A 46 -13.15 -8.20 17.94
N GLY A 47 -14.20 -8.95 17.57
CA GLY A 47 -14.63 -9.11 16.18
C GLY A 47 -15.10 -7.80 15.53
N GLU A 48 -15.93 -7.01 16.22
CA GLU A 48 -16.41 -5.70 15.73
C GLU A 48 -15.23 -4.73 15.56
N ILE A 49 -14.29 -4.75 16.52
CA ILE A 49 -13.08 -3.92 16.49
C ILE A 49 -12.17 -4.32 15.31
N ASN A 50 -11.93 -5.62 15.11
CA ASN A 50 -11.11 -6.11 14.00
C ASN A 50 -11.73 -5.77 12.65
N ILE A 51 -13.04 -5.93 12.49
CA ILE A 51 -13.76 -5.54 11.27
C ILE A 51 -13.61 -4.04 11.02
N ALA A 52 -13.78 -3.21 12.05
CA ALA A 52 -13.60 -1.77 11.93
C ALA A 52 -12.16 -1.39 11.55
N LEU A 53 -11.15 -2.04 12.14
CA LEU A 53 -9.74 -1.83 11.83
C LEU A 53 -9.40 -2.22 10.38
N THR A 54 -9.90 -3.36 9.90
CA THR A 54 -9.74 -3.78 8.50
C THR A 54 -10.35 -2.75 7.57
N LYS A 55 -11.59 -2.32 7.83
CA LYS A 55 -12.27 -1.30 7.02
C LYS A 55 -11.50 0.01 6.98
N MET A 56 -11.03 0.51 8.14
CA MET A 56 -10.21 1.72 8.19
C MET A 56 -8.90 1.60 7.40
N THR A 57 -8.33 0.40 7.34
CA THR A 57 -7.08 0.14 6.62
C THR A 57 -7.33 0.15 5.11
N GLU A 58 -8.41 -0.47 4.66
CA GLU A 58 -8.87 -0.45 3.26
C GLU A 58 -9.26 0.96 2.81
N ASP A 59 -10.04 1.69 3.62
CA ASP A 59 -10.43 3.08 3.36
C ASP A 59 -9.19 3.99 3.24
N LYS A 60 -8.19 3.78 4.10
CA LYS A 60 -6.92 4.53 4.01
C LYS A 60 -6.13 4.17 2.76
N ALA A 61 -6.08 2.90 2.38
CA ALA A 61 -5.37 2.45 1.19
C ALA A 61 -6.01 3.01 -0.09
N THR A 62 -7.33 2.92 -0.20
CA THR A 62 -8.12 3.46 -1.32
C THR A 62 -7.98 4.98 -1.42
N SER A 63 -8.16 5.70 -0.31
CA SER A 63 -8.00 7.17 -0.29
C SER A 63 -6.60 7.62 -0.72
N MET A 64 -5.55 6.91 -0.29
CA MET A 64 -4.18 7.21 -0.70
C MET A 64 -3.95 6.96 -2.19
N GLU A 65 -4.53 5.88 -2.73
CA GLU A 65 -4.40 5.55 -4.14
C GLU A 65 -5.17 6.54 -5.03
N GLU A 66 -6.41 6.87 -4.68
CA GLU A 66 -7.20 7.90 -5.36
C GLU A 66 -6.48 9.25 -5.39
N ARG A 67 -5.83 9.63 -4.27
CA ARG A 67 -5.02 10.84 -4.21
C ARG A 67 -3.85 10.80 -5.19
N ARG A 68 -3.14 9.67 -5.29
CA ARG A 68 -2.05 9.50 -6.26
C ARG A 68 -2.56 9.59 -7.69
N GLN A 69 -3.66 8.90 -8.00
CA GLN A 69 -4.27 8.94 -9.32
C GLN A 69 -4.74 10.34 -9.71
N CYS A 70 -5.31 11.09 -8.77
CA CYS A 70 -5.71 12.48 -9.00
C CYS A 70 -4.51 13.38 -9.36
N VAL A 71 -3.39 13.25 -8.63
CA VAL A 71 -2.16 13.99 -8.94
C VAL A 71 -1.62 13.60 -10.31
N LEU A 72 -1.50 12.30 -10.61
CA LEU A 72 -1.00 11.82 -11.90
C LEU A 72 -1.88 12.26 -13.07
N LYS A 73 -3.21 12.27 -12.88
CA LYS A 73 -4.16 12.75 -13.89
C LYS A 73 -3.97 14.25 -14.13
N ALA A 74 -3.87 15.04 -13.07
CA ALA A 74 -3.64 16.49 -13.18
C ALA A 74 -2.30 16.80 -13.86
N GLU A 75 -1.25 16.04 -13.58
CA GLU A 75 0.05 16.18 -14.25
C GLU A 75 -0.04 15.85 -15.74
N ARG A 76 -0.71 14.75 -16.11
CA ARG A 76 -0.94 14.41 -17.52
C ARG A 76 -1.73 15.50 -18.25
N GLU A 77 -2.79 16.02 -17.65
CA GLU A 77 -3.60 17.10 -18.23
C GLU A 77 -2.79 18.38 -18.42
N ARG A 78 -1.93 18.73 -17.46
CA ARG A 78 -1.00 19.86 -17.56
C ARG A 78 0.01 19.64 -18.70
N ALA A 79 0.59 18.46 -18.81
CA ALA A 79 1.54 18.12 -19.87
C ALA A 79 0.89 18.24 -21.26
N VAL A 80 -0.30 17.65 -21.44
CA VAL A 80 -1.05 17.75 -22.71
C VAL A 80 -1.39 19.20 -23.05
N THR A 81 -1.82 19.99 -22.05
CA THR A 81 -2.13 21.41 -22.25
C THR A 81 -0.90 22.21 -22.63
N PHE A 82 0.24 21.94 -21.99
CA PHE A 82 1.52 22.57 -22.30
C PHE A 82 1.96 22.24 -23.73
N GLU A 83 1.95 20.95 -24.11
CA GLU A 83 2.30 20.51 -25.47
C GLU A 83 1.42 21.14 -26.54
N LEU A 84 0.11 21.22 -26.30
CA LEU A 84 -0.79 21.89 -27.24
C LEU A 84 -0.47 23.38 -27.38
N LYS A 85 -0.14 24.07 -26.27
CA LYS A 85 0.27 25.48 -26.30
C LYS A 85 1.61 25.66 -27.02
N LYS A 86 2.57 24.77 -26.77
CA LYS A 86 3.88 24.73 -27.45
C LYS A 86 3.68 24.61 -28.96
N LYS A 87 2.95 23.60 -29.43
CA LYS A 87 2.66 23.41 -30.86
C LYS A 87 1.93 24.61 -31.49
N LYS A 88 0.96 25.21 -30.79
CA LYS A 88 0.28 26.42 -31.28
C LYS A 88 1.22 27.60 -31.42
N PHE A 89 2.16 27.78 -30.50
CA PHE A 89 3.20 28.80 -30.60
C PHE A 89 4.13 28.53 -31.77
N GLU A 90 4.61 27.30 -31.92
CA GLU A 90 5.52 26.91 -33.01
C GLU A 90 4.90 27.16 -34.39
N VAL A 91 3.66 26.73 -34.60
CA VAL A 91 2.94 26.98 -35.87
C VAL A 91 2.81 28.48 -36.14
N LYS A 92 2.45 29.28 -35.12
CA LYS A 92 2.37 30.74 -35.27
C LYS A 92 3.72 31.36 -35.63
N MET A 93 4.80 30.90 -35.01
CA MET A 93 6.16 31.37 -35.29
C MET A 93 6.59 31.01 -36.71
N MET A 94 6.34 29.78 -37.15
CA MET A 94 6.67 29.33 -38.51
C MET A 94 5.89 30.08 -39.60
N LEU A 95 4.67 30.53 -39.29
CA LEU A 95 3.83 31.33 -40.21
C LEU A 95 4.12 32.84 -40.15
N LEU A 96 4.96 33.29 -39.23
CA LEU A 96 5.28 34.70 -39.10
C LEU A 96 6.18 35.15 -40.26
N ASP A 97 5.67 36.07 -41.08
CA ASP A 97 6.48 36.73 -42.10
C ASP A 97 7.38 37.79 -41.44
N LEU A 98 8.70 37.63 -41.63
CA LEU A 98 9.72 38.48 -41.05
C LEU A 98 10.08 39.67 -41.95
N SER A 99 9.66 39.66 -43.23
CA SER A 99 10.06 40.66 -44.23
C SER A 99 9.73 42.10 -43.82
N ASN A 100 8.65 42.28 -43.05
CA ASN A 100 8.16 43.58 -42.59
C ASN A 100 8.73 44.03 -41.23
N LEU A 101 9.60 43.23 -40.60
CA LEU A 101 10.20 43.54 -39.30
C LEU A 101 11.58 44.19 -39.44
N ASN A 102 12.06 44.85 -38.39
CA ASN A 102 13.41 45.42 -38.40
C ASN A 102 14.50 44.33 -38.33
N ALA A 103 15.75 44.68 -38.64
CA ALA A 103 16.86 43.71 -38.71
C ALA A 103 17.05 42.88 -37.42
N MET A 104 16.98 43.52 -36.25
CA MET A 104 17.12 42.84 -34.95
C MET A 104 15.98 41.86 -34.69
N GLN A 105 14.76 42.22 -35.07
CA GLN A 105 13.58 41.36 -34.93
C GLN A 105 13.61 40.21 -35.93
N GLN A 106 14.02 40.46 -37.18
CA GLN A 106 14.22 39.44 -38.20
C GLN A 106 15.23 38.38 -37.73
N GLU A 107 16.36 38.81 -37.18
CA GLU A 107 17.36 37.90 -36.63
C GLU A 107 16.80 37.10 -35.45
N TYR A 108 16.17 37.78 -34.48
CA TYR A 108 15.61 37.13 -33.29
C TYR A 108 14.55 36.08 -33.63
N PHE A 109 13.54 36.44 -34.41
CA PHE A 109 12.46 35.51 -34.76
C PHE A 109 12.89 34.47 -35.79
N GLY A 110 13.83 34.81 -36.68
CA GLY A 110 14.44 33.87 -37.62
C GLY A 110 15.22 32.77 -36.90
N ALA A 111 15.98 33.12 -35.85
CA ALA A 111 16.66 32.13 -35.01
C ALA A 111 15.66 31.17 -34.32
N ILE A 112 14.50 31.68 -33.89
CA ILE A 112 13.43 30.86 -33.32
C ILE A 112 12.84 29.92 -34.37
N GLN A 113 12.53 30.40 -35.58
CA GLN A 113 12.02 29.58 -36.69
C GLN A 113 13.00 28.45 -37.04
N LEU A 114 14.30 28.76 -37.13
CA LEU A 114 15.34 27.76 -37.41
C LEU A 114 15.41 26.67 -36.33
N LYS A 115 15.34 27.07 -35.06
CA LYS A 115 15.34 26.12 -33.94
C LYS A 115 14.14 25.18 -33.96
N ILE A 116 12.95 25.71 -34.26
CA ILE A 116 11.72 24.90 -34.39
C ILE A 116 11.86 23.91 -35.56
N LEU A 117 12.37 24.36 -36.71
CA LEU A 117 12.57 23.52 -37.89
C LEU A 117 13.55 22.36 -37.60
N GLU A 118 14.64 22.63 -36.87
CA GLU A 118 15.61 21.61 -36.48
C GLU A 118 15.03 20.59 -35.50
N GLU A 119 14.22 21.04 -34.53
CA GLU A 119 13.51 20.16 -33.60
C GLU A 119 12.54 19.24 -34.35
N TRP A 120 11.74 19.80 -35.28
CA TRP A 120 10.83 19.01 -36.12
C TRP A 120 11.55 18.00 -37.01
N ARG A 121 12.69 18.39 -37.60
CA ARG A 121 13.53 17.47 -38.40
C ARG A 121 14.02 16.30 -37.56
N SER A 122 14.48 16.58 -36.34
CA SER A 122 15.03 15.57 -35.41
C SER A 122 13.98 14.54 -34.97
N HIS A 123 12.72 14.95 -34.82
CA HIS A 123 11.62 14.04 -34.45
C HIS A 123 11.02 13.25 -35.62
N SER A 124 11.22 13.69 -36.86
CA SER A 124 10.67 13.01 -38.04
C SER A 124 11.43 11.73 -38.46
N GLY A 125 12.66 11.54 -37.97
CA GLY A 125 13.52 10.40 -38.32
C GLY A 125 13.17 9.07 -37.64
N ASP A 126 12.24 9.06 -36.68
CA ASP A 126 11.93 7.89 -35.84
C ASP A 126 10.66 7.12 -36.27
N THR A 127 10.20 7.31 -37.52
CA THR A 127 9.16 6.45 -38.11
C THR A 127 9.76 5.07 -38.42
N SER A 128 9.85 4.25 -37.38
CA SER A 128 10.07 2.81 -37.48
C SER A 128 9.01 2.22 -38.41
N THR A 129 9.43 1.87 -39.62
CA THR A 129 8.70 1.03 -40.56
C THR A 129 8.44 -0.31 -39.89
N PHE A 130 7.27 -0.49 -39.29
CA PHE A 130 6.84 -1.83 -38.87
C PHE A 130 6.73 -2.71 -40.12
N PRO A 131 7.39 -3.88 -40.16
CA PRO A 131 7.21 -4.80 -41.27
C PRO A 131 5.75 -5.28 -41.26
N SER A 132 5.03 -4.98 -42.34
CA SER A 132 3.73 -5.55 -42.62
C SER A 132 3.89 -7.06 -42.73
N THR A 133 3.37 -7.81 -41.77
CA THR A 133 3.25 -9.27 -41.89
C THR A 133 2.16 -9.57 -42.93
N PRO A 134 2.44 -10.33 -44.00
CA PRO A 134 1.40 -10.78 -44.88
C PRO A 134 0.56 -11.81 -44.12
N TYR A 135 -0.74 -11.59 -44.05
CA TYR A 135 -1.71 -12.60 -43.60
C TYR A 135 -1.55 -13.84 -44.48
N GLY A 136 -0.89 -14.87 -43.94
CA GLY A 136 -0.84 -16.20 -44.54
C GLY A 136 -2.22 -16.83 -44.38
N GLY A 137 -2.97 -16.91 -45.47
CA GLY A 137 -4.08 -17.84 -45.60
C GLY A 137 -3.55 -19.20 -46.00
N VAL A 138 -3.83 -20.22 -45.16
CA VAL A 138 -4.29 -21.57 -45.55
C VAL A 138 -5.16 -22.09 -44.42
#